data_AF-A0A842P2S9-F1
#
_entry.id   AF-A0A842P2S9-F1
#
_cell.length_a   1.000
_cell.length_b   1.000
_cell.length_c   1.000
_cell.angle_alpha   90.00
_cell.angle_beta   90.00
_cell.angle_gamma   90.00
#
_symmetry.space_group_name_H-M   'P 1'
#
loop_
_entity.id
_entity.type
_entity.pdbx_description
1 polymer ?
#
loop_
_entity_poly.entity_id
_entity_poly.type
_entity_poly.pdbx_seq_one_letter_code
_entity_poly.pdbx_strand_id
1 'polypeptide(L)'
;MSEDDSELQRLQAKRLAEMQKNISSRETVENNVGDTVEPTKEKIVNPRDVLIKQLGFRGLEVLTNAESQFPNETKTVIDKLHELITTGEITEVLDGGKLLGLFRSIGLSVRMDTKINIQQDGKFVSLTDKLSNASDDDDDA
;
A
#
# COMPACT_ATOMS: atom_id res chain seq x y z
N MET A 1 -19.11 -49.78 -23.46
CA MET A 1 -18.84 -48.46 -22.87
C MET A 1 -17.55 -48.62 -22.09
N SER A 2 -16.43 -48.12 -22.63
CA SER A 2 -15.08 -48.42 -22.15
C SER A 2 -14.78 -47.72 -20.82
N GLU A 3 -13.94 -48.34 -19.99
CA GLU A 3 -13.46 -47.77 -18.71
C GLU A 3 -12.85 -46.37 -18.87
N ASP A 4 -12.28 -46.07 -20.05
CA ASP A 4 -11.74 -44.76 -20.42
C ASP A 4 -12.75 -43.60 -20.25
N ASP A 5 -14.03 -43.85 -20.53
CA ASP A 5 -15.08 -42.82 -20.49
C ASP A 5 -15.44 -42.46 -19.03
N SER A 6 -15.27 -43.42 -18.10
CA SER A 6 -15.48 -43.21 -16.66
C SER A 6 -14.34 -42.42 -16.03
N GLU A 7 -13.10 -42.66 -16.46
CA GLU A 7 -11.93 -41.89 -16.01
C GLU A 7 -12.00 -40.44 -16.48
N LEU A 8 -12.40 -40.21 -17.74
CA LEU A 8 -12.60 -38.88 -18.30
C LEU A 8 -13.67 -38.08 -17.55
N GLN A 9 -14.81 -38.71 -17.22
CA GLN A 9 -15.85 -38.08 -16.40
C GLN A 9 -15.34 -37.68 -15.02
N ARG A 10 -14.56 -38.55 -14.37
CA ARG A 10 -13.98 -38.27 -13.06
C ARG A 10 -12.96 -37.12 -13.12
N LEU A 11 -12.17 -37.04 -14.19
CA LEU A 11 -11.22 -35.96 -14.41
C LEU A 11 -11.93 -34.61 -14.64
N GLN A 12 -13.03 -34.61 -15.39
CA GLN A 12 -13.86 -33.44 -15.64
C GLN A 12 -14.53 -32.94 -14.36
N ALA A 13 -15.11 -33.85 -13.56
CA ALA A 13 -15.73 -33.53 -12.28
C ALA A 13 -14.73 -32.91 -11.29
N LYS A 14 -13.50 -33.46 -11.23
CA LYS A 14 -12.43 -32.92 -10.39
C LYS A 14 -12.05 -31.49 -10.79
N ARG A 15 -11.96 -31.22 -12.11
CA ARG A 15 -11.60 -29.90 -12.64
C ARG A 15 -12.70 -28.86 -12.43
N LEU A 16 -13.97 -29.25 -12.53
CA LEU A 16 -15.11 -28.39 -12.23
C LEU A 16 -15.15 -28.00 -10.75
N ALA A 17 -14.90 -28.94 -9.84
CA ALA A 17 -14.84 -28.67 -8.40
C ALA A 17 -13.69 -27.70 -8.03
N GLU A 18 -12.54 -27.85 -8.69
CA GLU A 18 -11.39 -26.95 -8.51
C GLU A 18 -11.68 -25.52 -9.02
N MET A 19 -12.37 -25.38 -10.17
CA MET A 19 -12.82 -24.07 -10.66
C MET A 19 -13.82 -23.41 -9.70
N GLN A 20 -14.82 -24.14 -9.21
CA GLN A 20 -15.81 -23.63 -8.24
C GLN A 20 -15.14 -23.18 -6.92
N LYS A 21 -14.16 -23.93 -6.43
CA LYS A 21 -13.39 -23.55 -5.23
C LYS A 21 -12.59 -22.27 -5.47
N ASN A 22 -11.98 -22.11 -6.63
CA ASN A 22 -11.24 -20.89 -6.97
C ASN A 22 -12.16 -19.67 -7.11
N ILE A 23 -13.37 -19.83 -7.68
CA ILE A 23 -14.37 -18.75 -7.79
C ILE A 23 -14.86 -18.33 -6.40
N SER A 24 -15.25 -19.26 -5.53
CA SER A 24 -15.69 -18.94 -4.15
C SER A 24 -14.58 -18.31 -3.29
N SER A 25 -13.32 -18.73 -3.49
CA SER A 25 -12.18 -18.10 -2.82
C SER A 25 -11.91 -16.67 -3.31
N ARG A 26 -12.28 -16.34 -4.56
CA ARG A 26 -12.24 -14.96 -5.06
C ARG A 26 -13.43 -14.15 -4.57
N GLU A 27 -14.64 -14.70 -4.56
CA GLU A 27 -15.83 -14.02 -4.04
C GLU A 27 -15.69 -13.66 -2.56
N THR A 28 -15.03 -14.48 -1.73
CA THR A 28 -14.76 -14.12 -0.32
C THR A 28 -13.75 -12.97 -0.15
N VAL A 29 -12.87 -12.76 -1.14
CA VAL A 29 -11.93 -11.63 -1.17
C VAL A 29 -12.55 -10.40 -1.83
N GLU A 30 -13.38 -10.56 -2.85
CA GLU A 30 -14.05 -9.49 -3.59
C GLU A 30 -15.30 -8.94 -2.85
N ASN A 31 -15.98 -9.75 -2.03
CA ASN A 31 -17.08 -9.30 -1.15
C ASN A 31 -16.63 -8.47 0.06
N ASN A 32 -15.32 -8.19 0.20
CA ASN A 32 -14.81 -7.17 1.13
C ASN A 32 -14.55 -5.82 0.45
N VAL A 33 -14.87 -5.66 -0.84
CA VAL A 33 -14.61 -4.42 -1.61
C VAL A 33 -15.85 -3.80 -2.26
N GLY A 34 -17.04 -4.42 -2.16
CA GLY A 34 -18.26 -3.91 -2.83
C GLY A 34 -19.48 -3.76 -1.92
N ASP A 35 -19.56 -2.62 -1.23
CA ASP A 35 -20.78 -1.86 -0.88
C ASP A 35 -22.01 -2.62 -0.32
N THR A 36 -22.21 -2.55 1.00
CA THR A 36 -23.57 -2.51 1.60
C THR A 36 -23.58 -1.54 2.78
N VAL A 37 -24.35 -0.47 2.59
CA VAL A 37 -24.81 0.46 3.61
C VAL A 37 -25.83 -0.26 4.48
N GLU A 38 -25.46 -0.59 5.72
CA GLU A 38 -26.40 -0.79 6.82
C GLU A 38 -26.24 0.35 7.83
N PRO A 39 -27.31 1.11 8.16
CA PRO A 39 -27.28 2.04 9.28
C PRO A 39 -27.38 1.25 10.59
N THR A 40 -26.86 1.80 11.69
CA THR A 40 -26.96 1.29 13.07
C THR A 40 -26.01 0.17 13.50
N LYS A 41 -24.73 0.53 13.61
CA LYS A 41 -24.00 0.35 14.87
C LYS A 41 -23.05 1.52 14.96
N GLU A 42 -22.98 2.17 16.12
CA GLU A 42 -21.88 3.07 16.46
C GLU A 42 -20.58 2.25 16.38
N LYS A 43 -20.06 2.07 15.16
CA LYS A 43 -18.72 1.54 14.95
C LYS A 43 -17.84 2.57 15.62
N ILE A 44 -17.18 2.18 16.68
CA ILE A 44 -16.04 2.91 17.24
C ILE A 44 -15.12 3.12 16.05
N VAL A 45 -15.20 4.31 15.45
CA VAL A 45 -14.45 4.62 14.24
C VAL A 45 -13.02 4.70 14.71
N ASN A 46 -12.19 3.74 14.30
CA ASN A 46 -10.79 3.75 14.67
C ASN A 46 -10.16 5.00 14.03
N PRO A 47 -9.45 5.85 14.79
CA PRO A 47 -8.80 7.05 14.26
C PRO A 47 -7.96 6.78 13.02
N ARG A 48 -7.29 5.62 13.00
CA ARG A 48 -6.49 5.16 11.86
C ARG A 48 -7.31 4.97 10.59
N ASP A 49 -8.50 4.38 10.69
CA ASP A 49 -9.32 4.03 9.52
C ASP A 49 -9.86 5.28 8.82
N VAL A 50 -10.10 6.36 9.56
CA VAL A 50 -10.46 7.66 8.99
C VAL A 50 -9.27 8.25 8.24
N LEU A 51 -8.08 8.21 8.84
CA LEU A 51 -6.87 8.69 8.19
C LEU A 51 -6.62 7.98 6.87
N ILE A 52 -6.71 6.64 6.85
CA ILE A 52 -6.44 5.83 5.66
C ILE A 52 -7.31 6.26 4.47
N LYS A 53 -8.57 6.65 4.71
CA LYS A 53 -9.47 7.14 3.66
C LYS A 53 -9.04 8.48 3.08
N GLN A 54 -8.30 9.28 3.85
CA GLN A 54 -7.81 10.59 3.45
C GLN A 54 -6.38 10.53 2.86
N LEU A 55 -5.69 9.40 2.97
CA LEU A 55 -4.31 9.25 2.48
C LEU A 55 -4.26 9.18 0.96
N GLY A 56 -3.27 9.88 0.40
CA GLY A 56 -2.96 9.89 -1.03
C GLY A 56 -1.84 8.93 -1.43
N PHE A 57 -1.20 9.24 -2.56
CA PHE A 57 -0.08 8.46 -3.10
C PHE A 57 0.99 8.18 -2.04
N ARG A 58 1.28 6.88 -1.82
CA ARG A 58 2.25 6.37 -0.83
C ARG A 58 1.98 6.79 0.63
N GLY A 59 0.83 7.35 0.96
CA GLY A 59 0.50 7.77 2.33
C GLY A 59 0.48 6.59 3.31
N LEU A 60 -0.11 5.45 2.90
CA LEU A 60 -0.18 4.25 3.72
C LEU A 60 1.21 3.66 4.04
N GLU A 61 2.11 3.66 3.06
CA GLU A 61 3.49 3.19 3.22
C GLU A 61 4.21 4.03 4.27
N VAL A 62 4.12 5.35 4.16
CA VAL A 62 4.72 6.30 5.12
C VAL A 62 4.13 6.11 6.51
N LEU A 63 2.80 6.01 6.63
CA LEU A 63 2.14 5.82 7.91
C LEU A 63 2.57 4.52 8.59
N THR A 64 2.61 3.42 7.83
CA THR A 64 3.03 2.11 8.34
C THR A 64 4.48 2.12 8.80
N ASN A 65 5.37 2.77 8.05
CA ASN A 65 6.77 2.92 8.43
C ASN A 65 6.93 3.78 9.68
N ALA A 66 6.14 4.86 9.80
CA ALA A 66 6.15 5.72 10.98
C ALA A 66 5.69 4.96 12.23
N GLU A 67 4.63 4.17 12.14
CA GLU A 67 4.14 3.36 13.25
C GLU A 67 5.13 2.29 13.69
N SER A 68 5.86 1.70 12.74
CA SER A 68 6.90 0.70 13.03
C SER A 68 8.13 1.33 13.70
N GLN A 69 8.56 2.51 13.23
CA GLN A 69 9.79 3.17 13.69
C GLN A 69 9.58 4.03 14.95
N PHE A 70 8.40 4.65 15.09
CA PHE A 70 8.05 5.61 16.14
C PHE A 70 6.62 5.36 16.65
N PRO A 71 6.34 4.23 17.33
CA PRO A 71 4.98 3.79 17.65
C PRO A 71 4.22 4.75 18.58
N ASN A 72 4.88 5.32 19.58
CA ASN A 72 4.23 6.16 20.59
C ASN A 72 3.90 7.55 20.03
N GLU A 73 4.87 8.13 19.32
CA GLU A 73 4.77 9.45 18.72
C GLU A 73 3.78 9.43 17.55
N THR A 74 3.85 8.40 16.70
CA THR A 74 2.94 8.26 15.57
C THR A 74 1.50 8.06 16.02
N LYS A 75 1.26 7.34 17.13
CA LYS A 75 -0.09 7.23 17.70
C LYS A 75 -0.69 8.60 18.04
N THR A 76 0.10 9.47 18.66
CA THR A 76 -0.32 10.84 19.00
C THR A 76 -0.61 11.66 17.74
N VAL A 77 0.19 11.48 16.69
CA VAL A 77 -0.02 12.15 15.40
C VAL A 77 -1.31 11.65 14.72
N ILE A 78 -1.59 10.35 14.76
CA ILE A 78 -2.82 9.76 14.21
C ILE A 78 -4.04 10.34 14.92
N ASP A 79 -4.03 10.39 16.25
CA ASP A 79 -5.15 10.91 17.04
C ASP A 79 -5.44 12.39 16.70
N LYS A 80 -4.39 13.21 16.58
CA LYS A 80 -4.53 14.62 16.18
C LYS A 80 -4.98 14.80 14.73
N LEU A 81 -4.42 14.04 13.79
CA LEU A 81 -4.83 14.11 12.39
C LEU A 81 -6.29 13.65 12.24
N HIS A 82 -6.72 12.65 13.01
CA HIS A 82 -8.10 12.21 13.03
C HIS A 82 -9.03 13.34 13.49
N GLU A 83 -8.68 14.01 14.60
CA GLU A 83 -9.42 15.18 15.08
C GLU A 83 -9.57 16.24 13.98
N LEU A 84 -8.45 16.66 13.36
CA LEU A 84 -8.44 17.69 12.31
C LEU A 84 -9.23 17.31 11.04
N ILE A 85 -9.26 16.02 10.69
CA ILE A 85 -10.06 15.53 9.58
C ILE A 85 -11.54 15.53 9.96
N THR A 86 -11.88 15.10 11.18
CA THR A 86 -13.28 15.07 11.65
C THR A 86 -13.87 16.47 11.87
N THR A 87 -13.06 17.45 12.28
CA THR A 87 -13.49 18.86 12.39
C THR A 87 -13.60 19.54 11.03
N GLY A 88 -13.06 18.94 9.97
CA GLY A 88 -13.07 19.50 8.62
C GLY A 88 -12.01 20.58 8.40
N GLU A 89 -11.03 20.73 9.30
CA GLU A 89 -9.88 21.61 9.10
C GLU A 89 -8.97 21.07 7.98
N ILE A 90 -8.85 19.75 7.89
CA ILE A 90 -8.15 19.06 6.80
C ILE A 90 -9.18 18.37 5.91
N THR A 91 -9.43 18.95 4.74
CA THR A 91 -10.28 18.35 3.69
C THR A 91 -9.48 17.83 2.50
N GLU A 92 -8.20 18.21 2.40
CA GLU A 92 -7.32 17.81 1.31
C GLU A 92 -6.77 16.39 1.49
N VAL A 93 -6.45 15.74 0.38
CA VAL A 93 -5.75 14.46 0.37
C VAL A 93 -4.35 14.63 0.98
N LEU A 94 -4.02 13.73 1.91
CA LEU A 94 -2.73 13.70 2.61
C LEU A 94 -1.82 12.65 1.95
N ASP A 95 -1.04 13.07 0.97
CA ASP A 95 -0.08 12.19 0.30
C ASP A 95 1.12 11.83 1.21
N GLY A 96 1.92 10.85 0.77
CA GLY A 96 3.11 10.42 1.49
C GLY A 96 4.16 11.53 1.62
N GLY A 97 4.21 12.46 0.67
CA GLY A 97 5.11 13.61 0.71
C GLY A 97 4.76 14.58 1.85
N LYS A 98 3.49 15.01 1.94
CA LYS A 98 2.97 15.84 3.03
C LYS A 98 3.13 15.15 4.38
N LEU A 99 2.82 13.85 4.47
CA LEU A 99 2.94 13.10 5.71
C LEU A 99 4.40 12.95 6.17
N LEU A 100 5.34 12.66 5.26
CA LEU A 100 6.78 12.69 5.58
C LEU A 100 7.25 14.09 5.99
N GLY A 101 6.75 15.13 5.33
CA GLY A 101 7.05 16.53 5.67
C GLY A 101 6.61 16.87 7.09
N LEU A 102 5.39 16.45 7.49
CA LEU A 102 4.89 16.61 8.85
C LEU A 102 5.77 15.89 9.86
N PHE A 103 6.09 14.61 9.63
CA PHE A 103 6.96 13.87 10.57
C PHE A 103 8.32 14.54 10.73
N ARG A 104 8.92 15.02 9.63
CA ARG A 104 10.20 15.75 9.68
C ARG A 104 10.10 17.07 10.44
N SER A 105 9.00 17.82 10.29
CA SER A 105 8.83 19.11 10.96
C SER A 105 8.73 18.97 12.48
N ILE A 106 8.21 17.84 12.97
CA ILE A 106 8.16 17.49 14.39
C ILE A 106 9.38 16.68 14.88
N GLY A 107 10.40 16.51 14.04
CA GLY A 107 11.66 15.85 14.39
C GLY A 107 11.66 14.32 14.26
N LEU A 108 10.62 13.72 13.69
CA LEU A 108 10.55 12.28 13.43
C LEU A 108 11.13 11.95 12.05
N SER A 109 12.31 11.34 12.05
CA SER A 109 13.01 10.93 10.83
C SER A 109 12.53 9.55 10.36
N VAL A 110 11.35 9.50 9.74
CA VAL A 110 10.78 8.27 9.18
C VAL A 110 11.59 7.85 7.94
N ARG A 111 12.22 6.68 8.00
CA ARG A 111 12.99 6.09 6.91
C ARG A 111 12.07 5.38 5.92
N MET A 112 12.35 5.58 4.64
CA MET A 112 11.63 4.98 3.52
C MET A 112 12.61 4.22 2.63
N ASP A 113 12.23 3.05 2.13
CA ASP A 113 13.01 2.30 1.16
C ASP A 113 12.87 2.94 -0.24
N THR A 114 13.61 4.03 -0.46
CA THR A 114 13.54 4.81 -1.70
C THR A 114 14.64 4.39 -2.66
N LYS A 115 14.26 4.05 -3.90
CA LYS A 115 15.20 3.87 -5.01
C LYS A 115 15.02 5.01 -6.01
N ILE A 116 16.12 5.66 -6.37
CA ILE A 116 16.12 6.76 -7.34
C ILE A 116 16.75 6.22 -8.63
N ASN A 117 15.96 6.24 -9.71
CA ASN A 117 16.43 5.87 -11.04
C ASN A 117 16.40 7.10 -11.95
N ILE A 118 17.39 7.24 -12.81
CA ILE A 118 17.53 8.31 -13.81
C ILE A 118 17.38 7.69 -15.18
N GLN A 119 16.63 8.34 -16.07
CA GLN A 119 16.57 7.94 -17.47
C GLN A 119 17.75 8.56 -18.22
N GLN A 120 18.62 7.72 -18.78
CA GLN A 120 19.74 8.11 -19.62
C GLN A 120 19.69 7.29 -20.91
N ASP A 121 19.72 7.95 -22.07
CA ASP A 121 19.75 7.30 -23.38
C ASP A 121 18.65 6.23 -23.58
N GLY A 122 17.47 6.48 -23.02
CA GLY A 122 16.31 5.59 -23.08
C GLY A 122 16.33 4.42 -22.09
N LYS A 123 17.36 4.28 -21.24
CA LYS A 123 17.47 3.26 -20.18
C LYS A 123 17.37 3.88 -18.79
N PHE A 124 16.81 3.14 -17.83
CA PHE A 124 16.81 3.53 -16.42
C PHE A 124 18.06 2.99 -15.73
N VAL A 125 18.85 3.88 -15.16
CA VAL A 125 20.07 3.57 -14.38
C VAL A 125 19.86 4.09 -12.97
N SER A 126 20.36 3.38 -11.95
CA SER A 126 20.29 3.88 -10.57
C SER A 126 21.10 5.17 -10.43
N LEU A 127 20.62 6.13 -9.65
CA LEU A 127 21.39 7.33 -9.32
C LEU A 127 22.73 6.97 -8.67
N THR A 128 22.76 5.92 -7.84
CA THR A 128 24.00 5.45 -7.20
C THR A 128 25.04 5.04 -8.24
N ASP A 129 24.65 4.23 -9.22
CA ASP A 129 25.53 3.78 -10.30
C ASP A 129 26.03 4.96 -11.14
N LYS A 130 25.17 5.97 -11.35
CA LYS A 130 25.53 7.17 -12.09
C LYS A 130 26.56 8.02 -11.35
N LEU A 131 26.44 8.13 -10.03
CA LEU A 131 27.32 8.95 -9.22
C LEU A 131 28.66 8.25 -8.91
N SER A 132 28.68 6.92 -8.82
CA SER A 132 29.91 6.15 -8.62
C SER A 132 30.82 6.14 -9.84
N ASN A 133 30.27 6.19 -11.06
CA ASN A 133 31.06 6.09 -12.29
C ASN A 133 31.63 7.45 -12.76
N ALA A 134 31.26 8.56 -12.12
CA ALA A 134 31.73 9.89 -12.50
C ALA A 134 33.19 10.17 -12.09
N SER A 135 33.81 9.30 -11.26
CA SER A 135 35.19 9.47 -10.81
C SER A 135 36.26 8.88 -11.74
N ASP A 136 35.86 8.07 -12.73
CA ASP A 136 36.81 7.26 -13.50
C ASP A 136 37.10 7.80 -14.92
N ASP A 137 36.41 8.88 -15.33
CA ASP A 137 36.51 9.43 -16.69
C ASP A 137 37.45 10.67 -16.82
N ASP A 138 38.11 11.11 -15.74
CA ASP A 138 38.99 12.31 -15.73
C ASP A 138 40.50 11.99 -15.71
N ASP A 139 40.92 10.72 -15.82
CA ASP A 139 42.34 10.31 -15.73
C ASP A 139 43.03 9.97 -17.07
N ASP A 140 42.39 10.18 -18.22
CA ASP A 140 43.05 10.03 -19.54
C ASP A 140 43.29 11.39 -20.23
N ALA A 141 44.58 11.72 -20.23
CA ALA A 141 45.35 12.79 -20.91
C ALA A 141 44.85 13.34 -22.26
#